data_AF-A0A7V9C5U6-F1
#
_entry.id   AF-A0A7V9C5U6-F1
#
_cell.length_a   1.000
_cell.length_b   1.000
_cell.length_c   1.000
_cell.angle_alpha   90.00
_cell.angle_beta   90.00
_cell.angle_gamma   90.00
#
_symmetry.space_group_name_H-M   'P 1'
#
loop_
_entity.id
_entity.type
_entity.pdbx_description
1 polymer ?
#
loop_
_entity_poly.entity_id
_entity_poly.type
_entity_poly.pdbx_seq_one_letter_code
_entity_poly.pdbx_strand_id
1 'polypeptide(L)'
;MRRLGVLLAVAAMVLGVASVALAHPLGNASVNHHVGVRVTPDVIELTHLVDLAEIPAFQALRQVDTDNDGEPTAAELATWAGAECTRRLGVVRVEVSGDPVDLTPVSVSAETVPGEAGLSILRLTCTA
;
A
#
# COMPACT_ATOMS: atom_id res chain seq x y z
N MET A 1 20.59 -42.48 -26.81
CA MET A 1 19.18 -42.57 -26.38
C MET A 1 18.99 -42.44 -24.86
N ARG A 2 19.71 -43.21 -24.02
CA ARG A 2 19.54 -43.17 -22.54
C ARG A 2 19.76 -41.80 -21.89
N ARG A 3 20.79 -41.05 -22.32
CA ARG A 3 21.10 -39.69 -21.80
C ARG A 3 20.04 -38.65 -22.17
N LEU A 4 19.47 -38.76 -23.38
CA LEU A 4 18.40 -37.88 -23.84
C LEU A 4 17.11 -38.10 -23.03
N GLY A 5 16.78 -39.36 -22.73
CA GLY A 5 15.63 -39.70 -21.88
C GLY A 5 15.77 -39.15 -20.45
N VAL A 6 16.98 -39.19 -19.87
CA VAL A 6 17.24 -38.59 -18.55
C VAL A 6 17.08 -37.07 -18.58
N LEU A 7 17.62 -36.41 -19.61
CA LEU A 7 17.46 -34.95 -19.76
C LEU A 7 16.00 -34.53 -19.91
N LEU A 8 15.23 -35.27 -20.71
CA LEU A 8 13.79 -35.01 -20.87
C LEU A 8 13.01 -35.26 -19.58
N ALA A 9 13.33 -36.32 -18.85
CA ALA A 9 12.70 -36.60 -17.56
C ALA A 9 13.01 -35.51 -16.51
N VAL A 10 14.26 -35.05 -16.45
CA VAL A 10 14.65 -33.95 -15.56
C VAL A 10 13.96 -32.65 -15.98
N ALA A 11 13.92 -32.33 -17.27
CA ALA A 11 13.24 -31.14 -17.77
C ALA A 11 11.73 -31.17 -17.45
N ALA A 12 11.07 -32.32 -17.65
CA ALA A 12 9.67 -32.51 -17.30
C ALA A 12 9.43 -32.39 -15.79
N MET A 13 10.35 -32.87 -14.96
CA MET A 13 10.25 -32.75 -13.50
C MET A 13 10.44 -31.30 -13.03
N VAL A 14 11.40 -30.56 -13.61
CA VAL A 14 11.63 -29.14 -13.32
C VAL A 14 10.46 -28.28 -13.77
N LEU A 15 9.87 -28.56 -14.94
CA LEU A 15 8.70 -27.83 -15.45
C LEU A 15 7.42 -28.21 -14.70
N GLY A 16 7.30 -29.44 -14.20
CA GLY A 16 6.13 -29.92 -13.45
C GLY A 16 6.03 -29.42 -12.02
N VAL A 17 7.12 -28.94 -11.43
CA VAL A 17 7.15 -28.32 -10.08
C VAL A 17 7.06 -26.79 -10.12
N ALA A 18 6.80 -26.19 -11.28
CA ALA A 18 6.39 -24.79 -11.36
C ALA A 18 4.98 -24.66 -10.75
N SER A 19 4.91 -24.62 -9.42
CA SER A 19 3.69 -24.32 -8.68
C SER A 19 3.16 -22.97 -9.14
N VAL A 20 1.88 -22.92 -9.50
CA VAL A 20 1.19 -21.64 -9.69
C VAL A 20 1.40 -20.85 -8.40
N ALA A 21 2.04 -19.68 -8.50
CA ALA A 21 2.13 -18.76 -7.38
C ALA A 21 0.70 -18.22 -7.13
N LEU A 22 -0.12 -19.02 -6.45
CA LEU A 22 -1.38 -18.57 -5.89
C LEU A 22 -1.00 -17.62 -4.77
N ALA A 23 -0.98 -16.32 -5.08
CA ALA A 23 -1.08 -15.32 -4.04
C ALA A 23 -2.35 -15.66 -3.25
N HIS A 24 -2.19 -15.92 -1.95
CA HIS A 24 -3.34 -16.12 -1.08
C HIS A 24 -4.24 -14.89 -1.22
N PRO A 25 -5.57 -15.04 -1.21
CA PRO A 25 -6.46 -13.90 -1.20
C PRO A 25 -6.04 -12.94 -0.09
N LEU A 26 -5.94 -11.64 -0.40
CA LEU A 26 -5.68 -10.63 0.61
C LEU A 26 -6.84 -10.67 1.61
N GLY A 27 -6.56 -11.13 2.83
CA GLY A 27 -7.56 -11.26 3.88
C GLY A 27 -7.82 -9.94 4.61
N ASN A 28 -8.77 -9.97 5.55
CA ASN A 28 -9.22 -8.83 6.35
C ASN A 28 -8.16 -8.24 7.30
N ALA A 29 -6.99 -8.87 7.38
CA ALA A 29 -5.82 -8.44 8.17
C ALA A 29 -4.67 -7.90 7.30
N SER A 30 -4.92 -7.64 6.02
CA SER A 30 -3.90 -7.14 5.09
C SER A 30 -3.70 -5.62 5.18
N VAL A 31 -2.47 -5.19 4.89
CA VAL A 31 -2.13 -3.80 4.59
C VAL A 31 -1.45 -3.80 3.23
N ASN A 32 -2.03 -3.09 2.27
CA ASN A 32 -1.46 -2.94 0.95
C ASN A 32 -0.83 -1.55 0.81
N HIS A 33 0.36 -1.51 0.22
CA HIS A 33 1.11 -0.30 -0.05
C HIS A 33 1.32 -0.17 -1.55
N HIS A 34 0.96 0.99 -2.09
CA HIS A 34 1.24 1.33 -3.47
C HIS A 34 2.00 2.64 -3.53
N VAL A 35 3.14 2.65 -4.22
CA VAL A 35 3.90 3.87 -4.51
C VAL A 35 3.94 4.04 -6.01
N GLY A 36 3.21 5.04 -6.51
CA GLY A 36 3.24 5.48 -7.90
C GLY A 36 4.24 6.62 -8.04
N VAL A 37 5.08 6.55 -9.07
CA VAL A 37 6.00 7.65 -9.44
C VAL A 37 5.68 8.05 -10.87
N ARG A 38 5.34 9.33 -11.04
CA ARG A 38 5.03 9.92 -12.34
C ARG A 38 6.06 11.00 -12.64
N VAL A 39 6.83 10.80 -13.71
CA VAL A 39 7.86 11.73 -14.15
C VAL A 39 7.38 12.46 -15.39
N THR A 40 7.37 13.79 -15.34
CA THR A 40 7.18 14.68 -16.49
C THR A 40 8.44 15.51 -16.70
N PRO A 41 8.55 16.30 -17.79
CA PRO A 41 9.73 17.14 -18.01
C PRO A 41 10.06 18.08 -16.84
N ASP A 42 9.04 18.55 -16.12
CA ASP A 42 9.17 19.60 -15.11
C ASP A 42 8.90 19.13 -13.68
N VAL A 43 8.27 17.96 -13.49
CA VAL A 43 7.78 17.50 -12.18
C VAL A 43 8.00 16.00 -12.01
N ILE A 44 8.45 15.61 -10.82
CA ILE A 44 8.35 14.23 -10.32
C ILE A 44 7.26 14.24 -9.26
N GLU A 45 6.18 13.52 -9.51
CA GLU A 45 5.09 13.34 -8.56
C GLU A 45 5.15 11.93 -7.97
N LEU A 46 5.02 11.85 -6.66
CA LEU A 46 4.93 10.60 -5.93
C LEU A 46 3.55 10.49 -5.28
N THR A 47 2.86 9.39 -5.56
CA THR A 47 1.60 9.03 -4.89
C THR A 47 1.79 7.78 -4.06
N HIS A 48 1.64 7.90 -2.74
CA HIS A 48 1.69 6.78 -1.81
C HIS A 48 0.29 6.49 -1.29
N LEU A 49 -0.25 5.33 -1.65
CA LEU A 49 -1.50 4.79 -1.14
C LEU A 49 -1.22 3.72 -0.09
N VAL A 50 -2.00 3.75 0.99
CA VAL A 50 -2.02 2.70 2.00
C VAL A 50 -3.46 2.26 2.17
N ASP A 51 -3.74 1.01 1.81
CA ASP A 51 -5.04 0.38 1.98
C ASP A 51 -4.99 -0.57 3.16
N LEU A 52 -5.73 -0.22 4.20
CA LEU A 52 -5.92 -1.01 5.40
C LEU A 52 -7.20 -1.83 5.25
N ALA A 53 -7.08 -3.15 5.29
CA ALA A 53 -8.24 -4.01 5.44
C ALA A 53 -8.90 -3.83 6.82
N GLU A 54 -10.03 -4.48 7.04
CA GLU A 54 -10.93 -4.26 8.18
C GLU A 54 -10.25 -4.23 9.57
N ILE A 55 -9.38 -5.20 9.88
CA ILE A 55 -8.76 -5.27 11.21
C ILE A 55 -7.73 -4.14 11.40
N PRO A 56 -6.78 -3.91 10.47
CA PRO A 56 -5.89 -2.75 10.55
C PRO A 56 -6.62 -1.41 10.53
N ALA A 57 -7.69 -1.29 9.72
CA ALA A 57 -8.51 -0.08 9.66
C ALA A 57 -9.21 0.17 11.00
N PHE A 58 -9.81 -0.84 11.62
CA PHE A 58 -10.38 -0.74 12.96
C PHE A 58 -9.36 -0.25 14.00
N GLN A 59 -8.11 -0.72 13.93
CA GLN A 59 -7.05 -0.27 14.82
C GLN A 59 -6.62 1.17 14.56
N ALA A 60 -6.56 1.58 13.28
CA ALA A 60 -6.20 2.93 12.88
C ALA A 60 -7.30 3.94 13.22
N LEU A 61 -8.57 3.61 13.00
CA LEU A 61 -9.71 4.49 13.23
C LEU A 61 -9.88 4.88 14.70
N ARG A 62 -9.43 4.05 15.66
CA ARG A 62 -9.35 4.45 17.08
C ARG A 62 -8.37 5.58 17.37
N GLN A 63 -7.41 5.84 16.48
CA GLN A 63 -6.50 6.98 16.57
C GLN A 63 -7.07 8.20 15.81
N VAL A 64 -8.01 7.97 14.90
CA VAL A 64 -8.72 9.02 14.15
C VAL A 64 -9.84 9.61 15.00
N ASP A 65 -10.62 8.74 15.66
CA ASP A 65 -11.72 9.08 16.57
C ASP A 65 -11.17 9.75 17.84
N THR A 66 -11.04 11.08 17.80
CA THR A 66 -10.42 11.85 18.88
C THR A 66 -11.41 12.20 19.99
N ASP A 67 -12.69 12.28 19.68
CA ASP A 67 -13.76 12.52 20.65
C ASP A 67 -14.36 11.24 21.24
N ASN A 68 -13.98 10.07 20.72
CA ASN A 68 -14.35 8.73 21.19
C ASN A 68 -15.85 8.44 21.06
N ASP A 69 -16.51 8.98 20.04
CA ASP A 69 -17.92 8.73 19.75
C ASP A 69 -18.15 7.47 18.88
N GLY A 70 -17.08 6.91 18.33
CA GLY A 70 -17.08 5.71 17.50
C GLY A 70 -17.31 5.96 16.00
N GLU A 71 -17.51 7.20 15.58
CA GLU A 71 -17.83 7.59 14.19
C GLU A 71 -16.86 8.67 13.67
N PRO A 72 -15.66 8.29 13.19
CA PRO A 72 -14.66 9.23 12.65
C PRO A 72 -15.24 10.21 11.63
N THR A 73 -15.15 11.49 11.95
CA THR A 73 -15.62 12.55 11.07
C THR A 73 -14.65 12.80 9.91
N ALA A 74 -15.12 13.45 8.85
CA ALA A 74 -14.26 13.85 7.73
C ALA A 74 -13.13 14.80 8.17
N ALA A 75 -13.35 15.64 9.18
CA ALA A 75 -12.36 16.56 9.71
C ALA A 75 -11.26 15.83 10.49
N GLU A 76 -11.63 14.82 11.28
CA GLU A 76 -10.68 13.96 11.99
C GLU A 76 -9.84 13.12 11.02
N LEU A 77 -10.49 12.50 10.02
CA LEU A 77 -9.81 11.76 8.95
C LEU A 77 -8.80 12.66 8.21
N ALA A 78 -9.18 13.88 7.86
CA ALA A 78 -8.28 14.82 7.18
C ALA A 78 -7.09 15.23 8.07
N THR A 79 -7.33 15.47 9.36
CA THR A 79 -6.27 15.81 10.32
C THR A 79 -5.29 14.66 10.51
N TRP A 80 -5.80 13.45 10.70
CA TRP A 80 -5.00 12.24 10.79
C TRP A 80 -4.21 11.98 9.50
N ALA A 81 -4.84 12.14 8.34
CA ALA A 81 -4.20 11.95 7.04
C ALA A 81 -3.00 12.89 6.85
N GLY A 82 -3.13 14.16 7.23
CA GLY A 82 -2.03 15.13 7.14
C GLY A 82 -0.82 14.72 7.97
N ALA A 83 -1.04 14.30 9.22
CA ALA A 83 0.02 13.82 10.10
C ALA A 83 0.67 12.54 9.57
N GLU A 84 -0.14 11.58 9.13
CA GLU A 84 0.31 10.29 8.66
C GLU A 84 1.06 10.39 7.32
N CYS A 85 0.60 11.23 6.39
CA CYS A 85 1.29 11.51 5.14
C CYS A 85 2.64 12.20 5.36
N THR A 86 2.71 13.17 6.27
CA THR A 86 3.98 13.81 6.64
C THR A 86 4.97 12.77 7.17
N ARG A 87 4.53 11.90 8.08
CA ARG A 87 5.36 10.84 8.67
C ARG A 87 5.85 9.85 7.61
N ARG A 88 4.98 9.44 6.69
CA ARG A 88 5.30 8.44 5.65
C ARG A 88 6.20 9.01 4.57
N LEU A 89 5.96 10.23 4.11
CA LEU A 89 6.80 10.87 3.08
C LEU A 89 8.16 11.27 3.66
N GLY A 90 8.24 11.63 4.94
CA GLY A 90 9.50 11.98 5.60
C GLY A 90 10.53 10.84 5.72
N VAL A 91 10.15 9.59 5.44
CA VAL A 91 11.10 8.45 5.38
C VAL A 91 11.38 7.98 3.95
N VAL A 92 10.75 8.60 2.95
CA VAL A 92 11.02 8.31 1.54
C VAL A 92 12.20 9.17 1.09
N ARG A 93 13.16 8.55 0.42
CA ARG A 93 14.30 9.25 -0.18
C ARG A 93 14.10 9.34 -1.68
N VAL A 94 14.20 10.55 -2.21
CA VAL A 94 14.22 10.82 -3.65
C VAL A 94 15.51 11.55 -3.98
N GLU A 95 16.17 11.11 -5.05
CA GLU A 95 17.39 11.71 -5.57
C GLU A 95 17.25 11.92 -7.07
N VAL A 96 17.62 13.10 -7.56
CA VAL A 96 17.67 13.43 -8.99
C VAL A 96 19.11 13.72 -9.35
N SER A 97 19.70 12.88 -10.20
CA SER A 97 21.14 12.96 -10.54
C SER A 97 22.08 12.95 -9.32
N GLY A 98 21.64 12.37 -8.20
CA GLY A 98 22.38 12.32 -6.94
C GLY A 98 22.09 13.47 -5.97
N ASP A 99 21.34 14.49 -6.38
CA ASP A 99 20.89 15.56 -5.49
C ASP A 99 19.60 15.15 -4.76
N PRO A 100 19.55 15.20 -3.42
CA PRO A 100 18.36 14.84 -2.66
C PRO A 100 17.24 15.85 -2.91
N VAL A 101 16.01 15.33 -3.02
CA VAL A 101 14.78 16.12 -3.17
C VAL A 101 13.89 15.87 -1.97
N ASP A 102 13.53 16.95 -1.27
CA ASP A 102 12.57 16.90 -0.17
C ASP A 102 11.15 16.70 -0.70
N LEU A 103 10.44 15.74 -0.15
CA LEU A 103 9.03 15.49 -0.47
C LEU A 103 8.14 16.23 0.53
N THR A 104 7.34 17.16 0.03
CA THR A 104 6.29 17.82 0.81
C THR A 104 4.93 17.38 0.31
N PRO A 105 4.03 16.85 1.17
CA PRO A 105 2.69 16.51 0.74
C PRO A 105 1.97 17.73 0.16
N VAL A 106 1.49 17.62 -1.08
CA VAL A 106 0.67 18.63 -1.77
C VAL A 106 -0.82 18.30 -1.69
N SER A 107 -1.15 17.01 -1.52
CA SER A 107 -2.52 16.53 -1.32
C SER A 107 -2.51 15.34 -0.38
N VAL A 108 -3.49 15.33 0.54
CA VAL A 108 -3.68 14.26 1.51
C VAL A 108 -5.16 13.93 1.61
N SER A 109 -5.50 12.65 1.70
CA SER A 109 -6.87 12.22 2.00
C SER A 109 -6.89 10.90 2.75
N ALA A 110 -7.92 10.70 3.55
CA ALA A 110 -8.26 9.43 4.14
C ALA A 110 -9.76 9.19 3.97
N GLU A 111 -10.13 7.98 3.54
CA GLU A 111 -11.51 7.59 3.30
C GLU A 111 -11.79 6.19 3.83
N THR A 112 -12.98 6.01 4.41
CA THR A 112 -13.46 4.71 4.84
C THR A 112 -14.51 4.19 3.87
N VAL A 113 -14.47 2.90 3.55
CA VAL A 113 -15.57 2.22 2.86
C VAL A 113 -15.99 0.96 3.62
N PRO A 114 -17.22 0.45 3.44
CA PRO A 114 -17.65 -0.78 4.10
C PRO A 114 -16.80 -1.98 3.67
N GLY A 115 -16.41 -2.82 4.64
CA GLY A 115 -15.75 -4.10 4.44
C GLY A 115 -16.71 -5.29 4.51
N GLU A 116 -16.19 -6.47 4.17
CA GLU A 116 -16.99 -7.70 4.00
C GLU A 116 -17.43 -8.34 5.34
N ALA A 117 -16.67 -8.16 6.43
CA ALA A 117 -16.98 -8.68 7.75
C ALA A 117 -17.69 -7.64 8.66
N GLY A 118 -18.20 -6.55 8.09
CA GLY A 118 -18.99 -5.54 8.80
C GLY A 118 -18.16 -4.47 9.51
N LEU A 119 -16.85 -4.40 9.27
CA LEU A 119 -15.99 -3.30 9.69
C LEU A 119 -15.66 -2.40 8.50
N SER A 120 -15.19 -1.18 8.75
CA SER A 120 -14.69 -0.31 7.70
C SER A 120 -13.30 -0.74 7.24
N ILE A 121 -13.01 -0.59 5.95
CA ILE A 121 -11.63 -0.49 5.45
C ILE A 121 -11.23 0.99 5.37
N LEU A 122 -9.93 1.29 5.39
CA LEU A 122 -9.41 2.67 5.38
C LEU A 122 -8.35 2.82 4.30
N ARG A 123 -8.53 3.78 3.39
CA ARG A 123 -7.53 4.17 2.40
C ARG A 123 -6.93 5.52 2.77
N LEU A 124 -5.61 5.58 2.86
CA LEU A 124 -4.83 6.82 2.94
C LEU A 124 -4.20 7.11 1.58
N THR A 125 -4.30 8.35 1.11
CA THR A 125 -3.62 8.84 -0.09
C THR A 125 -2.73 10.02 0.25
N CYS A 126 -1.45 9.93 -0.12
CA CYS A 126 -0.48 11.00 0.02
C CYS A 126 0.13 11.30 -1.35
N THR A 127 -0.03 12.53 -1.84
CA THR A 127 0.64 13.00 -3.06
C THR A 127 1.66 14.07 -2.70
N ALA A 128 2.88 13.95 -3.24
CA ALA A 128 3.99 14.88 -3.08
C ALA A 128 4.66 15.16 -4.42
#